data_AF-F9RNQ1-F1
#
_entry.id   AF-F9RNQ1-F1
#
_cell.length_a   1.000
_cell.length_b   1.000
_cell.length_c   1.000
_cell.angle_alpha   90.00
_cell.angle_beta   90.00
_cell.angle_gamma   90.00
#
_symmetry.space_group_name_H-M   'P 1'
#
loop_
_entity.id
_entity.type
_entity.pdbx_description
1 polymer ?
#
loop_
_entity_poly.entity_id
_entity_poly.type
_entity_poly.pdbx_seq_one_letter_code
_entity_poly.pdbx_strand_id
1 'polypeptide(L)'
;MKNSLLLAALLTASPLVFSQDSTVVNGLDFGPLAKLIGEWKSAESGGVDIAPGQDGTKVGKGGPAVEPYYETIVFEPAADAKNASDQYLVALYYKQEVFRKRDNGKFHDQRGYFIYDKENQMVYNSYCIPRAVCVVTEGKVSDKIEFKTQKRGIAESEYMTKNDTTTDFSMLLDISADEVIRYSQTTALHVYGKPFAHTDTSTLIRVK
;
A
#
# COMPACT_ATOMS: atom_id res chain seq x y z
N MET A 1 -55.82 -10.48 -45.74
CA MET A 1 -54.39 -10.82 -45.59
C MET A 1 -53.71 -9.65 -44.91
N LYS A 2 -53.37 -9.77 -43.61
CA LYS A 2 -52.69 -8.75 -42.81
C LYS A 2 -51.24 -9.20 -42.62
N ASN A 3 -50.28 -8.48 -43.18
CA ASN A 3 -48.85 -8.69 -42.89
C ASN A 3 -48.42 -7.70 -41.81
N SER A 4 -48.18 -8.21 -40.61
CA SER A 4 -47.49 -7.48 -39.54
C SER A 4 -45.98 -7.59 -39.77
N LEU A 5 -45.30 -6.45 -39.88
CA LEU A 5 -43.85 -6.39 -39.73
C LEU A 5 -43.51 -6.41 -38.23
N LEU A 6 -42.83 -7.46 -37.77
CA LEU A 6 -42.16 -7.46 -36.47
C LEU A 6 -40.75 -6.88 -36.65
N LEU A 7 -40.49 -5.78 -35.95
CA LEU A 7 -39.15 -5.23 -35.72
C LEU A 7 -38.45 -6.12 -34.67
N ALA A 8 -37.37 -6.79 -35.04
CA ALA A 8 -36.46 -7.44 -34.10
C ALA A 8 -35.33 -6.46 -33.75
N ALA A 9 -35.37 -5.89 -32.55
CA ALA A 9 -34.26 -5.13 -32.01
C ALA A 9 -33.21 -6.11 -31.46
N LEU A 10 -32.06 -6.23 -32.14
CA LEU A 10 -30.90 -6.93 -31.58
C LEU A 10 -30.25 -6.03 -30.51
N LEU A 11 -30.39 -6.43 -29.24
CA LEU A 11 -29.56 -5.93 -28.15
C LEU A 11 -28.20 -6.61 -28.23
N THR A 12 -27.20 -5.93 -28.79
CA THR A 12 -25.80 -6.35 -28.71
C THR A 12 -25.29 -6.02 -27.30
N ALA A 13 -25.26 -7.00 -26.41
CA ALA A 13 -24.48 -6.92 -25.20
C ALA A 13 -23.00 -7.04 -25.58
N SER A 14 -22.29 -5.91 -25.63
CA SER A 14 -20.84 -5.91 -25.81
C SER A 14 -20.20 -6.57 -24.58
N PRO A 15 -19.38 -7.62 -24.72
CA PRO A 15 -18.56 -8.07 -23.61
C PRO A 15 -17.54 -6.97 -23.31
N LEU A 16 -17.53 -6.47 -22.08
CA LEU A 16 -16.40 -5.71 -21.54
C LEU A 16 -15.18 -6.63 -21.61
N VAL A 17 -14.34 -6.42 -22.62
CA VAL A 17 -13.00 -6.99 -22.68
C VAL A 17 -12.19 -6.20 -21.67
N PHE A 18 -12.06 -6.73 -20.46
CA PHE A 18 -11.02 -6.28 -19.55
C PHE A 18 -9.68 -6.62 -20.20
N SER A 19 -8.88 -5.61 -20.51
CA SER A 19 -7.47 -5.81 -20.88
C SER A 19 -6.81 -6.51 -19.70
N GLN A 20 -6.52 -7.80 -19.86
CA GLN A 20 -5.76 -8.52 -18.85
C GLN A 20 -4.30 -8.10 -19.02
N ASP A 21 -3.92 -7.04 -18.31
CA ASP A 21 -2.51 -6.65 -18.20
C ASP A 21 -1.70 -7.88 -17.81
N SER A 22 -0.61 -8.13 -18.54
CA SER A 22 0.25 -9.29 -18.32
C SER A 22 0.76 -9.28 -16.88
N THR A 23 0.49 -10.35 -16.13
CA THR A 23 1.08 -10.54 -14.79
C THR A 23 2.56 -10.89 -14.86
N VAL A 24 3.06 -11.23 -16.05
CA VAL A 24 4.45 -11.58 -16.31
C VAL A 24 5.21 -10.39 -16.85
N VAL A 25 6.27 -9.99 -16.15
CA VAL A 25 7.20 -8.91 -16.54
C VAL A 25 8.62 -9.44 -16.42
N ASN A 26 9.43 -9.27 -17.47
CA ASN A 26 10.81 -9.79 -17.54
C ASN A 26 10.93 -11.29 -17.23
N GLY A 27 9.91 -12.09 -17.58
CA GLY A 27 9.87 -13.53 -17.35
C GLY A 27 9.44 -13.95 -15.93
N LEU A 28 9.13 -13.01 -15.05
CA LEU A 28 8.67 -13.27 -13.68
C LEU A 28 7.17 -12.98 -13.55
N ASP A 29 6.41 -13.89 -12.93
CA ASP A 29 4.98 -13.71 -12.66
C ASP A 29 4.79 -12.97 -11.32
N PHE A 30 4.39 -11.70 -11.41
CA PHE A 30 4.10 -10.84 -10.25
C PHE A 30 2.65 -10.97 -9.77
N GLY A 31 1.83 -11.79 -10.43
CA GLY A 31 0.40 -11.85 -10.13
C GLY A 31 -0.25 -10.47 -10.19
N PRO A 32 -1.15 -10.14 -9.25
CA PRO A 32 -1.78 -8.82 -9.19
C PRO A 32 -0.80 -7.66 -8.95
N LEU A 33 0.39 -7.91 -8.40
CA LEU A 33 1.38 -6.87 -8.15
C LEU A 33 1.94 -6.28 -9.45
N ALA A 34 1.82 -6.96 -10.59
CA ALA A 34 2.22 -6.41 -11.89
C ALA A 34 1.61 -5.03 -12.15
N LYS A 35 0.37 -4.81 -11.66
CA LYS A 35 -0.35 -3.53 -11.75
C LYS A 35 0.38 -2.38 -11.05
N LEU A 36 1.20 -2.65 -10.04
CA LEU A 36 1.92 -1.64 -9.26
C LEU A 36 3.16 -1.10 -9.97
N ILE A 37 3.75 -1.85 -10.91
CA ILE A 37 5.03 -1.48 -11.53
C ILE A 37 4.95 -0.07 -12.15
N GLY A 38 5.93 0.77 -11.84
CA GLY A 38 6.02 2.15 -12.30
C GLY A 38 6.01 3.19 -11.18
N GLU A 39 5.87 4.45 -11.56
CA GLU A 39 5.84 5.60 -10.65
C GLU A 39 4.40 6.10 -10.43
N TRP A 40 4.13 6.49 -9.19
CA TRP A 40 2.84 6.92 -8.70
C TRP A 40 3.00 8.18 -7.87
N LYS A 41 2.04 9.09 -7.97
CA LYS A 41 1.99 10.30 -7.13
C LYS A 41 0.60 10.47 -6.55
N SER A 42 0.48 11.18 -5.42
CA SER A 42 -0.85 11.54 -4.90
C SER A 42 -1.72 12.20 -5.98
N ALA A 43 -3.00 11.86 -5.99
CA ALA A 43 -4.04 12.67 -6.62
C ALA A 43 -4.00 14.09 -6.04
N GLU A 44 -4.59 15.06 -6.74
CA GLU A 44 -4.55 16.48 -6.34
C GLU A 44 -5.04 16.72 -4.89
N SER A 45 -6.03 15.94 -4.46
CA SER A 45 -6.54 15.95 -3.08
C SER A 45 -5.45 15.72 -2.02
N GLY A 46 -4.37 15.00 -2.38
CA GLY A 46 -3.32 14.55 -1.46
C GLY A 46 -3.79 13.42 -0.56
N GLY A 47 -2.90 13.04 0.36
CA GLY A 47 -3.22 12.18 1.49
C GLY A 47 -3.36 12.97 2.79
N VAL A 48 -3.80 12.27 3.84
CA VAL A 48 -3.94 12.80 5.19
C VAL A 48 -3.27 11.86 6.18
N ASP A 49 -2.37 12.41 6.98
CA ASP A 49 -1.76 11.76 8.15
C ASP A 49 -2.46 12.24 9.42
N ILE A 50 -2.77 11.31 10.33
CA ILE A 50 -3.13 11.59 11.73
C ILE A 50 -2.07 10.92 12.61
N ALA A 51 -1.23 11.74 13.26
CA ALA A 51 -0.08 11.30 14.06
C ALA A 51 -0.12 11.86 15.49
N PRO A 52 0.67 11.28 16.43
CA PRO A 52 0.86 11.86 17.75
C PRO A 52 1.52 13.24 17.64
N GLY A 53 0.87 14.25 18.20
CA GLY A 53 1.40 15.61 18.31
C GLY A 53 2.64 15.65 19.18
N GLN A 54 3.61 16.45 18.78
CA GLN A 54 4.82 16.68 19.57
C GLN A 54 4.59 17.70 20.67
N ASP A 55 5.52 17.74 21.63
CA ASP A 55 5.53 18.78 22.65
C ASP A 55 5.67 20.18 22.01
N GLY A 56 5.02 21.18 22.62
CA GLY A 56 4.99 22.54 22.09
C GLY A 56 4.12 22.76 20.84
N THR A 57 3.48 21.72 20.28
CA THR A 57 2.51 21.88 19.18
C THR A 57 1.14 22.34 19.70
N LYS A 58 0.30 22.88 18.82
CA LYS A 58 -1.07 23.34 19.17
C LYS A 58 -1.95 22.25 19.77
N VAL A 59 -1.77 21.00 19.33
CA VAL A 59 -2.53 19.83 19.83
C VAL A 59 -1.92 19.22 21.09
N GLY A 60 -0.73 19.67 21.48
CA GLY A 60 0.03 19.17 22.62
C GLY A 60 0.63 17.78 22.40
N LYS A 61 1.52 17.40 23.32
CA LYS A 61 2.19 16.09 23.33
C LYS A 61 1.18 14.94 23.40
N GLY A 62 1.13 14.13 22.35
CA GLY A 62 0.21 13.00 22.22
C GLY A 62 -1.24 13.35 21.88
N GLY A 63 -1.54 14.62 21.55
CA GLY A 63 -2.80 14.98 20.90
C GLY A 63 -2.82 14.57 19.42
N PRO A 64 -3.98 14.41 18.77
CA PRO A 64 -4.02 14.03 17.36
C PRO A 64 -3.64 15.22 16.46
N ALA A 65 -2.47 15.15 15.84
CA ALA A 65 -2.03 16.11 14.82
C ALA A 65 -2.46 15.62 13.44
N VAL A 66 -3.10 16.50 12.66
CA VAL A 66 -3.53 16.19 11.29
C VAL A 66 -2.61 16.93 10.31
N GLU A 67 -2.02 16.21 9.37
CA GLU A 67 -1.08 16.76 8.39
C GLU A 67 -1.46 16.33 6.96
N PRO A 68 -2.00 17.25 6.13
CA PRO A 68 -2.17 16.99 4.71
C PRO A 68 -0.83 16.85 3.99
N TYR A 69 -0.70 15.84 3.14
CA TYR A 69 0.55 15.55 2.44
C TYR A 69 0.34 15.25 0.95
N TYR A 70 1.46 15.23 0.23
CA TYR A 70 1.57 14.55 -1.06
C TYR A 70 2.75 13.57 -0.99
N GLU A 71 2.72 12.56 -1.85
CA GLU A 71 3.74 11.53 -1.89
C GLU A 71 4.04 11.07 -3.30
N THR A 72 5.19 10.40 -3.43
CA THR A 72 5.57 9.60 -4.60
C THR A 72 5.87 8.17 -4.14
N ILE A 73 5.39 7.18 -4.89
CA ILE A 73 5.76 5.77 -4.73
C ILE A 73 6.27 5.24 -6.07
N VAL A 74 7.41 4.54 -6.05
CA VAL A 74 7.94 3.83 -7.21
C VAL A 74 8.03 2.36 -6.89
N PHE A 75 7.52 1.51 -7.78
CA PHE A 75 7.64 0.06 -7.72
C PHE A 75 8.40 -0.47 -8.93
N GLU A 76 9.40 -1.30 -8.67
CA GLU A 76 10.27 -1.84 -9.71
C GLU A 76 10.49 -3.34 -9.48
N PRO A 77 10.55 -4.16 -10.55
CA PRO A 77 10.97 -5.56 -10.45
C PRO A 77 12.28 -5.68 -9.65
N ALA A 78 12.28 -6.49 -8.59
CA ALA A 78 13.48 -6.74 -7.79
C ALA A 78 14.15 -8.04 -8.19
N ALA A 79 13.56 -9.16 -7.77
CA ALA A 79 14.11 -10.51 -7.92
C ALA A 79 13.03 -11.54 -7.60
N ASP A 80 13.30 -12.80 -7.94
CA ASP A 80 12.65 -13.97 -7.38
C ASP A 80 13.48 -14.56 -6.22
N ALA A 81 12.84 -15.41 -5.42
CA ALA A 81 13.50 -16.14 -4.35
C ALA A 81 12.84 -17.50 -4.13
N LYS A 82 13.59 -18.44 -3.55
CA LYS A 82 13.06 -19.73 -3.11
C LYS A 82 13.39 -19.98 -1.65
N ASN A 83 12.36 -20.02 -0.80
CA ASN A 83 12.51 -20.31 0.62
C ASN A 83 12.36 -21.81 0.88
N ALA A 84 13.21 -22.34 1.78
CA ALA A 84 13.17 -23.74 2.22
C ALA A 84 13.11 -24.78 1.07
N SER A 85 13.62 -24.43 -0.11
CA SER A 85 13.53 -25.23 -1.34
C SER A 85 12.13 -25.44 -1.92
N ASP A 86 11.08 -24.84 -1.36
CA ASP A 86 9.68 -25.13 -1.73
C ASP A 86 8.95 -23.85 -2.17
N GLN A 87 8.89 -22.85 -1.30
CA GLN A 87 8.13 -21.62 -1.55
C GLN A 87 8.85 -20.71 -2.56
N TYR A 88 8.29 -20.56 -3.76
CA TYR A 88 8.77 -19.63 -4.77
C TYR A 88 8.09 -18.26 -4.65
N LEU A 89 8.89 -17.20 -4.67
CA LEU A 89 8.47 -15.83 -4.44
C LEU A 89 8.95 -14.93 -5.58
N VAL A 90 8.16 -13.93 -5.94
CA VAL A 90 8.55 -12.87 -6.87
C VAL A 90 8.31 -11.52 -6.21
N ALA A 91 9.30 -10.64 -6.21
CA ALA A 91 9.27 -9.39 -5.46
C ALA A 91 9.41 -8.15 -6.34
N LEU A 92 8.59 -7.14 -6.04
CA LEU A 92 8.87 -5.75 -6.37
C LEU A 92 9.61 -5.12 -5.20
N TYR A 93 10.65 -4.32 -5.46
CA TYR A 93 11.08 -3.36 -4.46
C TYR A 93 10.28 -2.08 -4.65
N TYR A 94 10.09 -1.34 -3.57
CA TYR A 94 9.42 -0.07 -3.63
C TYR A 94 10.05 0.96 -2.72
N LYS A 95 9.79 2.21 -3.08
CA LYS A 95 10.27 3.38 -2.39
C LYS A 95 9.12 4.38 -2.30
N GLN A 96 8.79 4.83 -1.10
CA GLN A 96 7.77 5.85 -0.82
C GLN A 96 8.40 7.05 -0.13
N GLU A 97 8.03 8.25 -0.57
CA GLU A 97 8.50 9.53 -0.02
C GLU A 97 7.32 10.46 0.18
N VAL A 98 7.18 11.00 1.39
CA VAL A 98 5.99 11.79 1.78
C VAL A 98 6.41 13.18 2.28
N PHE A 99 5.71 14.19 1.78
CA PHE A 99 6.03 15.60 1.95
C PHE A 99 4.79 16.37 2.43
N ARG A 100 4.96 17.24 3.42
CA ARG A 100 3.86 18.08 3.90
C ARG A 100 3.44 19.08 2.83
N LYS A 101 2.13 19.26 2.65
CA LYS A 101 1.63 20.27 1.70
C LYS A 101 1.97 21.70 2.11
N ARG A 102 2.06 21.99 3.41
CA ARG A 102 2.24 23.35 3.92
C ARG A 102 3.63 23.93 3.64
N ASP A 103 4.66 23.09 3.59
CA ASP A 103 6.07 23.52 3.58
C ASP A 103 6.99 22.66 2.68
N ASN A 104 6.47 21.65 1.99
CA ASN A 104 7.22 20.68 1.18
C ASN A 104 8.31 19.92 1.96
N GLY A 105 8.29 19.97 3.29
CA GLY A 105 9.23 19.25 4.13
C GLY A 105 8.94 17.75 4.08
N LYS A 106 9.94 16.97 3.69
CA LYS A 106 9.87 15.50 3.77
C LYS A 106 9.76 15.08 5.24
N PHE A 107 8.80 14.21 5.56
CA PHE A 107 8.57 13.77 6.93
C PHE A 107 8.35 12.26 7.08
N HIS A 108 8.29 11.54 5.95
CA HIS A 108 8.32 10.10 5.91
C HIS A 108 9.15 9.61 4.71
N ASP A 109 9.88 8.52 4.93
CA ASP A 109 10.60 7.74 3.91
C ASP A 109 10.42 6.27 4.25
N GLN A 110 10.08 5.46 3.25
CA GLN A 110 9.86 4.04 3.42
C GLN A 110 10.44 3.30 2.22
N ARG A 111 11.15 2.20 2.50
CA ARG A 111 11.82 1.36 1.51
C ARG A 111 11.56 -0.11 1.84
N GLY A 112 11.18 -0.91 0.85
CA GLY A 112 10.80 -2.30 1.10
C GLY A 112 10.49 -3.10 -0.15
N TYR A 113 9.74 -4.18 0.05
CA TYR A 113 9.30 -5.11 -0.98
C TYR A 113 7.81 -5.42 -0.86
N PHE A 114 7.14 -5.55 -2.00
CA PHE A 114 5.90 -6.30 -2.14
C PHE A 114 6.22 -7.63 -2.80
N ILE A 115 5.83 -8.74 -2.19
CA ILE A 115 6.29 -10.07 -2.55
C ILE A 115 5.05 -10.94 -2.81
N TYR A 116 5.01 -11.56 -3.98
CA TYR A 116 3.94 -12.46 -4.39
C TYR A 116 4.35 -13.92 -4.17
N ASP A 117 3.50 -14.66 -3.46
CA ASP A 117 3.56 -16.11 -3.31
C ASP A 117 2.35 -16.73 -4.01
N LYS A 118 2.61 -17.22 -5.23
CA LYS A 118 1.58 -17.80 -6.09
C LYS A 118 1.02 -19.10 -5.53
N GLU A 119 1.85 -19.94 -4.94
CA GLU A 119 1.41 -21.26 -4.48
C GLU A 119 0.47 -21.14 -3.28
N ASN A 120 0.83 -20.30 -2.31
CA ASN A 120 0.04 -20.11 -1.09
C ASN A 120 -1.06 -19.05 -1.22
N GLN A 121 -1.15 -18.38 -2.39
CA GLN A 121 -2.07 -17.26 -2.65
C GLN A 121 -1.91 -16.15 -1.59
N MET A 122 -0.65 -15.79 -1.31
CA MET A 122 -0.27 -14.76 -0.35
C MET A 122 0.46 -13.60 -1.03
N VAL A 123 0.34 -12.43 -0.41
CA VAL A 123 1.16 -11.27 -0.68
C VAL A 123 1.79 -10.82 0.63
N TYR A 124 3.06 -10.45 0.59
CA TYR A 124 3.78 -9.90 1.72
C TYR A 124 4.21 -8.46 1.44
N ASN A 125 4.10 -7.58 2.43
CA ASN A 125 4.73 -6.26 2.40
C ASN A 125 5.74 -6.18 3.53
N SER A 126 7.01 -6.07 3.17
CA SER A 126 8.14 -5.96 4.10
C SER A 126 8.90 -4.67 3.86
N TYR A 127 9.04 -3.80 4.85
CA TYR A 127 9.71 -2.51 4.68
C TYR A 127 10.38 -2.02 5.95
N CYS A 128 11.24 -1.02 5.81
CA CYS A 128 11.81 -0.26 6.91
C CYS A 128 11.64 1.24 6.68
N ILE A 129 11.64 1.98 7.78
CA ILE A 129 11.61 3.45 7.82
C ILE A 129 12.87 3.97 8.53
N PRO A 130 13.29 5.24 8.32
CA PRO A 130 14.49 5.81 8.95
C PRO A 130 14.28 6.14 10.45
N ARG A 131 13.50 5.32 11.15
CA ARG A 131 13.32 5.30 12.60
C ARG A 131 13.91 4.05 13.25
N ALA A 132 14.68 3.27 12.48
CA ALA A 132 15.13 1.93 12.86
C ALA A 132 13.95 1.03 13.27
N VAL A 133 12.90 1.05 12.43
CA VAL A 133 11.72 0.19 12.54
C VAL A 133 11.52 -0.51 11.19
N CYS A 134 11.30 -1.81 11.22
CA CYS A 134 10.95 -2.62 10.07
C CYS A 134 9.68 -3.43 10.36
N VAL A 135 8.86 -3.60 9.32
CA VAL A 135 7.55 -4.22 9.37
C VAL A 135 7.46 -5.30 8.30
N VAL A 136 6.86 -6.43 8.63
CA VAL A 136 6.46 -7.52 7.74
C VAL A 136 4.99 -7.81 7.99
N THR A 137 4.22 -7.72 6.91
CA THR A 137 2.78 -7.97 6.90
C THR A 137 2.42 -8.99 5.86
N GLU A 138 1.31 -9.68 6.09
CA GLU A 138 0.80 -10.70 5.20
C GLU A 138 -0.64 -10.33 4.80
N GLY A 139 -0.98 -10.61 3.54
CA GLY A 139 -2.32 -10.45 3.00
C GLY A 139 -2.65 -11.54 1.99
N LYS A 140 -3.94 -11.75 1.74
CA LYS A 140 -4.39 -12.68 0.68
C LYS A 140 -4.38 -11.98 -0.67
N VAL A 141 -4.06 -12.75 -1.72
CA VAL A 141 -4.10 -12.28 -3.10
C VAL A 141 -5.52 -11.83 -3.45
N SER A 142 -5.64 -10.57 -3.89
CA SER A 142 -6.90 -9.89 -4.20
C SER A 142 -6.59 -8.58 -4.93
N ASP A 143 -7.58 -7.97 -5.59
CA ASP A 143 -7.48 -6.56 -6.02
C ASP A 143 -7.58 -5.59 -4.84
N LYS A 144 -8.12 -6.04 -3.71
CA LYS A 144 -8.15 -5.33 -2.42
C LYS A 144 -7.45 -6.19 -1.38
N ILE A 145 -6.19 -5.88 -1.12
CA ILE A 145 -5.33 -6.66 -0.25
C ILE A 145 -5.38 -6.06 1.15
N GLU A 146 -5.82 -6.86 2.12
CA GLU A 146 -5.76 -6.53 3.53
C GLU A 146 -4.47 -7.13 4.12
N PHE A 147 -3.54 -6.24 4.47
CA PHE A 147 -2.29 -6.58 5.13
C PHE A 147 -2.41 -6.47 6.64
N LYS A 148 -1.84 -7.44 7.35
CA LYS A 148 -1.74 -7.43 8.81
C LYS A 148 -0.39 -7.96 9.28
N THR A 149 0.17 -7.35 10.33
CA THR A 149 1.36 -7.91 10.98
C THR A 149 1.04 -9.19 11.75
N GLN A 150 1.99 -10.12 11.76
CA GLN A 150 1.98 -11.27 12.66
C GLN A 150 2.80 -10.97 13.92
N LYS A 151 2.78 -11.87 14.90
CA LYS A 151 3.45 -11.70 16.22
C LYS A 151 4.94 -11.29 16.15
N ARG A 152 5.65 -11.68 15.09
CA ARG A 152 7.08 -11.35 14.86
C ARG A 152 7.29 -10.39 13.68
N GLY A 153 6.23 -9.75 13.23
CA GLY A 153 6.23 -8.90 12.04
C GLY A 153 6.86 -7.53 12.25
N ILE A 154 7.14 -7.11 13.49
CA ILE A 154 7.72 -5.80 13.77
C ILE A 154 9.07 -5.99 14.48
N ALA A 155 10.08 -5.29 13.99
CA ALA A 155 11.39 -5.19 14.62
C ALA A 155 11.78 -3.71 14.72
N GLU A 156 12.30 -3.30 15.87
CA GLU A 156 12.62 -1.89 16.12
C GLU A 156 13.82 -1.76 17.06
N SER A 157 14.43 -0.56 17.08
CA SER A 157 15.52 -0.25 18.01
C SER A 157 15.06 -0.28 19.47
N GLU A 158 15.99 -0.51 20.40
CA GLU A 158 15.70 -0.47 21.84
C GLU A 158 15.07 0.85 22.30
N TYR A 159 15.44 1.97 21.67
CA TYR A 159 14.85 3.27 21.99
C TYR A 159 13.37 3.29 21.64
N MET A 160 13.00 2.82 20.45
CA MET A 160 11.60 2.72 20.02
C MET A 160 10.82 1.81 20.96
N THR A 161 11.35 0.61 21.26
CA THR A 161 10.72 -0.32 22.21
C THR A 161 10.42 0.30 23.58
N LYS A 162 11.29 1.19 24.06
CA LYS A 162 11.13 1.83 25.38
C LYS A 162 10.22 3.06 25.36
N ASN A 163 10.14 3.79 24.24
CA ASN A 163 9.58 5.16 24.24
C ASN A 163 8.43 5.41 23.24
N ASP A 164 8.39 4.66 22.14
CA ASP A 164 7.47 4.86 21.01
C ASP A 164 7.30 3.54 20.24
N THR A 165 6.85 2.50 20.92
CA THR A 165 6.88 1.14 20.37
C THR A 165 5.75 0.92 19.38
N THR A 166 6.08 0.32 18.23
CA THR A 166 5.08 -0.13 17.27
C THR A 166 4.57 -1.51 17.66
N THR A 167 3.29 -1.60 17.96
CA THR A 167 2.66 -2.83 18.51
C THR A 167 1.90 -3.64 17.46
N ASP A 168 1.44 -2.99 16.40
CA ASP A 168 0.69 -3.62 15.31
C ASP A 168 0.72 -2.69 14.09
N PHE A 169 0.53 -3.26 12.91
CA PHE A 169 0.29 -2.52 11.68
C PHE A 169 -0.73 -3.25 10.79
N SER A 170 -1.60 -2.48 10.15
CA SER A 170 -2.52 -2.96 9.12
C SER A 170 -2.64 -1.98 7.97
N MET A 171 -2.85 -2.49 6.76
CA MET A 171 -3.06 -1.68 5.56
C MET A 171 -4.10 -2.34 4.66
N LEU A 172 -5.05 -1.55 4.15
CA LEU A 172 -5.86 -1.92 2.99
C LEU A 172 -5.22 -1.28 1.76
N LEU A 173 -4.82 -2.09 0.79
CA LEU A 173 -4.32 -1.66 -0.51
C LEU A 173 -5.35 -2.05 -1.58
N ASP A 174 -5.90 -1.06 -2.29
CA ASP A 174 -6.88 -1.25 -3.36
C ASP A 174 -6.25 -0.89 -4.71
N ILE A 175 -6.09 -1.90 -5.55
CA ILE A 175 -5.57 -1.88 -6.91
C ILE A 175 -6.62 -2.36 -7.92
N SER A 176 -7.91 -2.26 -7.56
CA SER A 176 -9.01 -2.74 -8.42
C SER A 176 -9.28 -1.83 -9.62
N ALA A 177 -8.72 -0.62 -9.63
CA ALA A 177 -8.92 0.37 -10.69
C ALA A 177 -7.61 0.58 -11.47
N ASP A 178 -7.73 0.68 -12.79
CA ASP A 178 -6.60 0.93 -13.67
C ASP A 178 -6.00 2.31 -13.37
N GLU A 179 -4.66 2.38 -13.38
CA GLU A 179 -3.90 3.62 -13.14
C GLU A 179 -4.24 4.35 -11.82
N VAL A 180 -4.88 3.66 -10.85
CA VAL A 180 -5.21 4.22 -9.54
C VAL A 180 -4.88 3.23 -8.42
N ILE A 181 -4.14 3.69 -7.42
CA ILE A 181 -3.96 2.98 -6.15
C ILE A 181 -4.70 3.75 -5.06
N ARG A 182 -5.39 3.05 -4.16
CA ARG A 182 -5.87 3.63 -2.91
C ARG A 182 -5.32 2.85 -1.75
N TYR A 183 -4.98 3.53 -0.67
CA TYR A 183 -4.67 2.84 0.57
C TYR A 183 -5.18 3.57 1.80
N SER A 184 -5.39 2.77 2.84
CA SER A 184 -5.58 3.22 4.21
C SER A 184 -4.74 2.33 5.11
N GLN A 185 -3.94 2.92 5.98
CA GLN A 185 -3.10 2.18 6.91
C GLN A 185 -3.27 2.68 8.34
N THR A 186 -2.96 1.81 9.29
CA THR A 186 -2.92 2.12 10.71
C THR A 186 -1.69 1.47 11.32
N THR A 187 -0.88 2.30 11.96
CA THR A 187 0.22 1.88 12.83
C THR A 187 -0.24 2.06 14.28
N ALA A 188 -0.35 0.96 15.03
CA ALA A 188 -0.69 1.02 16.44
C ALA A 188 0.56 1.27 17.26
N LEU A 189 0.63 2.44 17.89
CA LEU A 189 1.76 2.89 18.69
C LEU A 189 1.42 2.84 20.18
N HIS A 190 2.41 2.60 21.02
CA HIS A 190 2.38 3.00 22.41
C HIS A 190 3.41 4.11 22.62
N VAL A 191 2.92 5.34 22.69
CA VAL A 191 3.72 6.57 22.63
C VAL A 191 3.24 7.56 23.66
N TYR A 192 4.18 8.25 24.31
CA TYR A 192 3.88 9.17 25.42
C TYR A 192 3.04 8.52 26.54
N GLY A 193 3.28 7.23 26.81
CA GLY A 193 2.65 6.46 27.88
C GLY A 193 1.21 6.03 27.61
N LYS A 194 0.72 6.10 26.37
CA LYS A 194 -0.63 5.69 26.00
C LYS A 194 -0.69 5.09 24.59
N PRO A 195 -1.72 4.26 24.29
CA PRO A 195 -1.94 3.82 22.92
C PRO A 195 -2.33 4.99 22.00
N PHE A 196 -1.90 4.93 20.75
CA PHE A 196 -2.28 5.85 19.68
C PHE A 196 -2.42 5.10 18.36
N ALA A 197 -3.50 5.37 17.62
CA ALA A 197 -3.69 4.85 16.27
C ALA A 197 -3.22 5.90 15.26
N HIS A 198 -2.01 5.74 14.73
CA HIS A 198 -1.48 6.59 13.67
C HIS A 198 -2.03 6.10 12.33
N THR A 199 -2.68 6.98 11.57
CA THR A 199 -3.37 6.60 10.34
C THR A 199 -2.95 7.45 9.17
N ASP A 200 -2.74 6.82 8.02
CA ASP A 200 -2.52 7.50 6.75
C ASP A 200 -3.52 6.99 5.71
N THR A 201 -4.04 7.90 4.90
CA THR A 201 -4.88 7.56 3.74
C THR A 201 -4.48 8.37 2.53
N SER A 202 -4.49 7.74 1.35
CA SER A 202 -4.13 8.41 0.10
C SER A 202 -4.75 7.71 -1.11
N THR A 203 -4.89 8.47 -2.18
CA THR A 203 -5.17 7.97 -3.53
C THR A 203 -4.03 8.41 -4.43
N LEU A 204 -3.44 7.47 -5.16
CA LEU A 204 -2.33 7.71 -6.07
C LEU A 204 -2.80 7.52 -7.52
N ILE A 205 -2.23 8.32 -8.41
CA ILE A 205 -2.41 8.23 -9.85
C ILE A 205 -1.07 7.87 -10.48
N ARG A 206 -1.09 6.98 -11.47
CA ARG A 206 0.09 6.61 -12.25
C ARG A 206 0.70 7.84 -12.93
N VAL A 207 2.02 7.97 -12.86
CA VAL A 207 2.76 8.96 -13.66
C VAL A 207 2.92 8.40 -15.07
N LYS A 208 2.51 9.19 -16.07
CA LYS A 208 2.57 8.85 -17.49
C LYS A 208 3.90 9.26 -18.10
#